data_AF-A0A9E3E5Q9-F1
#
_entry.id   AF-A0A9E3E5Q9-F1
#
_cell.length_a   1.000
_cell.length_b   1.000
_cell.length_c   1.000
_cell.angle_alpha   90.00
_cell.angle_beta   90.00
_cell.angle_gamma   90.00
#
_symmetry.space_group_name_H-M   'P 1'
#
loop_
_entity.id
_entity.type
_entity.pdbx_description
1 polymer ?
#
loop_
_entity_poly.entity_id
_entity_poly.type
_entity_poly.pdbx_seq_one_letter_code
_entity_poly.pdbx_strand_id
1 'polypeptide(L)'
;MSGLAPDVLMVPVNGRDYMRESSGIVGNMDEAEAAWLCAEVGCSHVIPMHYDAVRGNTGDAGRFAALVRESGSPAAVLLPPRARPVTVAVPLRRRRVGLGWARRGRAQ
;
A
#
# COMPACT_ATOMS: atom_id res chain seq x y z
N MET A 1 12.31 -16.01 -2.17
CA MET A 1 12.49 -14.67 -2.78
C MET A 1 12.72 -13.69 -1.66
N SER A 2 13.81 -12.91 -1.66
CA SER A 2 13.93 -11.79 -0.72
C SER A 2 12.92 -10.73 -1.14
N GLY A 3 11.77 -10.70 -0.45
CA GLY A 3 10.66 -9.82 -0.79
C GLY A 3 11.01 -8.34 -0.65
N LEU A 4 10.34 -7.51 -1.44
CA LEU A 4 10.27 -6.06 -1.18
C LEU A 4 9.65 -5.87 0.23
N ALA A 5 10.25 -5.01 1.04
CA ALA A 5 9.76 -4.65 2.38
C ALA A 5 9.68 -3.11 2.48
N PRO A 6 8.68 -2.49 1.82
CA PRO A 6 8.57 -1.04 1.76
C PRO A 6 8.16 -0.47 3.12
N ASP A 7 8.76 0.67 3.50
CA ASP A 7 8.34 1.42 4.68
C ASP A 7 7.04 2.22 4.44
N VAL A 8 6.81 2.64 3.19
CA VAL A 8 5.63 3.37 2.74
C VAL A 8 4.98 2.65 1.58
N LEU A 9 3.69 2.37 1.68
CA LEU A 9 2.86 1.82 0.60
C LEU A 9 1.95 2.92 0.06
N MET A 10 1.95 3.15 -1.25
CA MET A 10 0.99 4.02 -1.93
C MET A 10 0.10 3.15 -2.81
N VAL A 11 -1.21 3.17 -2.59
CA VAL A 11 -2.12 2.16 -3.16
C VAL A 11 -3.39 2.80 -3.73
N PRO A 12 -3.80 2.49 -4.97
CA PRO A 12 -5.07 2.98 -5.50
C PRO A 12 -6.24 2.32 -4.76
N VAL A 13 -7.30 3.10 -4.50
CA VAL A 13 -8.52 2.61 -3.81
C VAL A 13 -9.81 2.97 -4.55
N ASN A 14 -9.72 3.32 -5.84
CA ASN A 14 -10.88 3.76 -6.61
C ASN A 14 -11.86 2.63 -6.97
N GLY A 15 -11.51 1.36 -6.74
CA GLY A 15 -12.39 0.22 -7.00
C GLY A 15 -12.73 0.05 -8.48
N ARG A 16 -13.47 -1.02 -8.76
CA ARG A 16 -13.99 -1.39 -10.09
C ARG A 16 -15.38 -1.99 -9.90
N ASP A 17 -16.30 -1.63 -10.78
CA ASP A 17 -17.66 -2.15 -10.78
C ASP A 17 -18.20 -2.22 -12.22
N TYR A 18 -19.22 -3.05 -12.41
CA TYR A 18 -19.82 -3.31 -13.71
C TYR A 18 -20.35 -2.03 -14.40
N MET A 19 -20.91 -1.09 -13.64
CA MET A 19 -21.47 0.15 -14.20
C MET A 19 -20.36 1.06 -14.74
N ARG A 20 -19.23 1.14 -14.03
CA ARG A 20 -18.04 1.86 -14.50
C ARG A 20 -17.42 1.19 -15.73
N GLU A 21 -17.22 -0.13 -15.68
CA GLU A 21 -16.58 -0.87 -16.76
C GLU A 21 -17.40 -0.84 -18.05
N SER A 22 -18.73 -0.99 -17.96
CA SER A 22 -19.64 -0.83 -19.09
C SER A 22 -19.64 0.58 -19.70
N SER A 23 -19.18 1.57 -18.94
CA SER A 23 -18.97 2.96 -19.39
C SER A 23 -17.52 3.25 -19.83
N GLY A 24 -16.67 2.22 -19.92
CA GLY A 24 -15.25 2.36 -20.29
C GLY A 24 -14.37 2.96 -19.19
N ILE A 25 -14.84 3.02 -17.95
CA ILE A 25 -14.09 3.53 -16.80
C ILE A 25 -13.39 2.35 -16.12
N VAL A 26 -12.07 2.27 -16.26
CA VAL A 26 -11.25 1.20 -15.67
C VAL A 26 -10.86 1.56 -14.23
N GLY A 27 -11.18 0.64 -13.33
CA GLY A 27 -10.89 0.71 -11.90
C GLY A 27 -9.58 0.05 -11.49
N ASN A 28 -9.22 0.17 -10.21
CA ASN A 28 -8.10 -0.57 -9.60
C ASN A 28 -8.63 -1.48 -8.47
N MET A 29 -7.87 -1.60 -7.38
CA MET A 29 -8.35 -2.19 -6.14
C MET A 29 -9.44 -1.34 -5.51
N ASP A 30 -10.43 -1.99 -4.92
CA ASP A 30 -11.35 -1.35 -3.98
C ASP A 30 -10.68 -1.12 -2.61
N GLU A 31 -11.41 -0.49 -1.68
CA GLU A 31 -10.88 -0.18 -0.35
C GLU A 31 -10.52 -1.43 0.46
N ALA A 32 -11.24 -2.54 0.26
CA ALA A 32 -11.04 -3.79 0.99
C ALA A 32 -9.85 -4.57 0.45
N GLU A 33 -9.74 -4.70 -0.87
CA GLU A 33 -8.58 -5.29 -1.55
C GLU A 33 -7.28 -4.55 -1.19
N ALA A 34 -7.33 -3.21 -1.18
CA ALA A 34 -6.18 -2.39 -0.82
C ALA A 34 -5.81 -2.50 0.68
N ALA A 35 -6.79 -2.55 1.57
CA ALA A 35 -6.54 -2.73 3.01
C ALA A 35 -5.96 -4.11 3.31
N TRP A 36 -6.46 -5.15 2.64
CA TRP A 36 -5.90 -6.50 2.71
C TRP A 36 -4.45 -6.52 2.24
N LEU A 37 -4.14 -5.91 1.08
CA LEU A 37 -2.76 -5.80 0.60
C LEU A 37 -1.85 -5.06 1.60
N CYS A 38 -2.35 -3.99 2.23
CA CYS A 38 -1.60 -3.26 3.26
C CYS A 38 -1.22 -4.17 4.44
N ALA A 39 -2.13 -5.01 4.90
CA ALA A 39 -1.89 -5.94 5.99
C ALA A 39 -0.84 -7.00 5.62
N GLU A 40 -0.93 -7.57 4.41
CA GLU A 40 0.02 -8.56 3.90
C GLU A 40 1.44 -8.00 3.72
N VAL A 41 1.55 -6.73 3.30
CA VAL A 41 2.85 -6.07 3.09
C VAL A 41 3.55 -5.72 4.41
N GLY A 42 2.80 -5.41 5.48
CA GLY A 42 3.38 -5.05 6.78
C GLY A 42 4.20 -3.75 6.77
N CYS A 43 3.80 -2.78 5.93
CA CYS A 43 4.44 -1.46 5.84
C CYS A 43 4.21 -0.62 7.11
N SER A 44 5.03 0.43 7.29
CA SER A 44 4.88 1.35 8.43
C SER A 44 3.87 2.46 8.15
N HIS A 45 3.73 2.88 6.90
CA HIS A 45 2.79 3.91 6.48
C HIS A 45 2.07 3.48 5.21
N VAL A 46 0.80 3.84 5.08
CA VAL A 46 0.02 3.63 3.86
C VAL A 46 -0.69 4.91 3.43
N ILE A 47 -0.65 5.19 2.13
CA ILE A 47 -1.27 6.36 1.50
C ILE A 47 -2.28 5.85 0.47
N PRO A 48 -3.60 6.01 0.68
CA PRO A 48 -4.56 5.72 -0.36
C PRO A 48 -4.40 6.74 -1.50
N MET A 49 -4.60 6.27 -2.72
CA MET A 49 -4.43 7.04 -3.96
C MET A 49 -5.67 6.85 -4.85
N HIS A 50 -5.77 7.65 -5.90
CA HIS A 50 -6.81 7.56 -6.95
C HIS A 50 -8.26 7.80 -6.50
N TYR A 51 -8.55 8.05 -5.22
CA TYR A 51 -9.92 8.17 -4.72
C TYR A 51 -10.66 9.45 -5.14
N ASP A 52 -9.94 10.50 -5.55
CA ASP A 52 -10.53 11.80 -5.97
C ASP A 52 -9.72 12.45 -7.11
N ALA A 53 -9.17 11.62 -8.01
CA ALA A 53 -8.33 12.08 -9.11
C ALA A 53 -9.12 12.28 -10.43
N VAL A 54 -10.14 11.45 -10.67
CA VAL A 54 -10.90 11.40 -11.92
C VAL A 54 -12.39 11.35 -11.60
N ARG A 55 -13.17 12.25 -12.23
CA ARG A 55 -14.64 12.31 -12.06
C ARG A 55 -15.27 10.97 -12.44
N GLY A 56 -16.09 10.40 -11.56
CA GLY A 56 -16.77 9.13 -11.81
C GLY A 56 -15.89 7.88 -11.63
N ASN A 57 -14.60 8.05 -11.30
CA ASN A 57 -13.67 6.97 -10.96
C ASN A 57 -13.05 7.25 -9.59
N THR A 58 -13.92 7.32 -8.58
CA THR A 58 -13.58 7.69 -7.20
C THR A 58 -13.59 6.48 -6.27
N GLY A 59 -13.00 6.64 -5.10
CA GLY A 59 -13.05 5.68 -4.00
C GLY A 59 -13.29 6.40 -2.68
N ASP A 60 -13.41 5.64 -1.59
CA ASP A 60 -13.62 6.17 -0.25
C ASP A 60 -12.38 5.98 0.63
N ALA A 61 -11.56 7.03 0.72
CA ALA A 61 -10.37 7.03 1.57
C ALA A 61 -10.68 6.85 3.06
N GLY A 62 -11.88 7.26 3.52
CA GLY A 62 -12.31 7.09 4.90
C GLY A 62 -12.65 5.63 5.20
N ARG A 63 -13.38 4.97 4.29
CA ARG A 63 -13.64 3.52 4.34
C ARG A 63 -12.36 2.71 4.31
N PHE A 64 -11.42 3.04 3.42
CA PHE A 64 -10.09 2.42 3.39
C PHE A 64 -9.38 2.55 4.75
N ALA A 65 -9.35 3.76 5.32
CA ALA A 65 -8.69 3.99 6.61
C ALA A 65 -9.32 3.17 7.75
N ALA A 66 -10.65 3.01 7.75
CA ALA A 66 -11.35 2.15 8.70
C ALA A 66 -10.94 0.68 8.54
N LEU A 67 -10.94 0.15 7.31
CA LEU A 67 -10.57 -1.24 7.02
C LEU A 67 -9.11 -1.55 7.39
N VAL A 68 -8.17 -0.63 7.15
CA VAL A 68 -6.77 -0.79 7.59
C VAL A 68 -6.71 -0.91 9.11
N ARG A 69 -7.45 -0.08 9.85
CA ARG A 69 -7.49 -0.18 11.32
C ARG A 69 -8.11 -1.48 11.81
N GLU A 70 -9.19 -1.93 11.17
CA GLU A 70 -9.89 -3.17 11.51
C GLU A 70 -9.05 -4.42 11.19
N SER A 71 -8.17 -4.36 10.18
CA SER A 71 -7.27 -5.46 9.83
C SER A 71 -6.22 -5.79 10.90
N GLY A 72 -6.02 -4.91 11.89
CA GLY A 72 -4.94 -5.03 12.86
C GLY A 72 -3.55 -4.70 12.30
N SER A 73 -3.47 -4.19 11.06
CA SER A 73 -2.24 -3.69 10.47
C SER A 73 -1.62 -2.59 11.34
N PRO A 74 -0.29 -2.60 11.58
CA PRO A 74 0.39 -1.54 12.32
C PRO A 74 0.60 -0.26 11.49
N ALA A 75 0.20 -0.25 10.21
CA ALA A 75 0.45 0.85 9.31
C ALA A 75 -0.31 2.12 9.72
N ALA A 76 0.38 3.25 9.77
CA ALA A 76 -0.26 4.55 9.89
C ALA A 76 -0.85 4.97 8.54
N VAL A 77 -2.15 5.22 8.49
CA VAL A 77 -2.82 5.75 7.30
C VAL A 77 -2.56 7.25 7.21
N LEU A 78 -1.96 7.69 6.11
CA LEU A 78 -1.70 9.10 5.84
C LEU A 78 -2.60 9.60 4.72
N LEU A 79 -3.26 10.74 4.94
CA LEU A 79 -4.07 11.45 3.93
C LEU A 79 -3.44 12.82 3.65
N PRO A 80 -2.47 12.90 2.71
CA PRO A 80 -1.80 14.15 2.40
C PRO A 80 -2.76 15.20 1.79
N PRO A 81 -2.55 16.50 2.08
CA PRO A 81 -3.25 17.57 1.38
C PRO A 81 -2.90 17.59 -0.11
N ARG A 82 -3.87 17.92 -0.96
CA ARG A 82 -3.68 17.99 -2.42
C ARG A 82 -2.71 19.11 -2.80
N ALA A 83 -1.84 18.83 -3.77
CA ALA A 83 -0.88 19.78 -4.35
C ALA A 83 0.07 20.46 -3.33
N ARG A 84 0.28 19.83 -2.17
CA ARG A 84 1.22 20.30 -1.15
C ARG A 84 2.23 19.20 -0.84
N PRO A 85 3.54 19.50 -0.88
CA PRO A 85 4.55 18.54 -0.49
C PRO A 85 4.36 18.09 0.96
N VAL A 86 4.59 16.80 1.22
CA VAL A 86 4.66 16.23 2.57
C VAL A 86 5.97 15.47 2.73
N THR A 87 6.53 15.51 3.93
CA THR A 87 7.69 14.70 4.30
C THR A 87 7.23 13.62 5.26
N VAL A 88 7.53 12.36 4.94
CA VAL A 88 7.20 11.20 5.80
C VAL A 88 8.50 10.68 6.40
N ALA A 89 8.60 10.71 7.72
CA ALA A 89 9.70 10.08 8.43
C ALA A 89 9.44 8.56 8.50
N VAL A 90 10.42 7.76 8.09
CA VAL A 90 10.33 6.30 8.12
C VAL A 90 11.21 5.73 9.24
N PRO A 91 10.78 4.66 9.92
CA PRO A 91 11.62 4.02 10.94
C PRO A 91 12.88 3.43 10.31
N LEU A 92 14.03 3.60 10.98
CA LEU A 92 15.28 2.96 10.58
C LEU A 92 15.15 1.44 10.77
N ARG A 93 14.77 0.71 9.71
CA ARG A 93 14.88 -0.76 9.73
C ARG A 93 16.34 -1.15 9.61
N ARG A 94 16.91 -1.80 10.64
CA ARG A 94 18.18 -2.51 10.48
C ARG A 94 17.95 -3.61 9.44
N ARG A 95 18.37 -3.37 8.19
CA ARG A 95 18.45 -4.42 7.19
C ARG A 95 19.31 -5.54 7.80
N ARG A 96 18.72 -6.70 8.06
CA ARG A 96 19.53 -7.92 8.20
C ARG A 96 20.14 -8.16 6.83
N VAL A 97 21.35 -7.65 6.62
CA VAL A 97 22.18 -8.14 5.52
C VAL A 97 22.41 -9.60 5.85
N GLY A 98 21.71 -10.49 5.13
CA GLY A 98 21.91 -11.92 5.24
C GLY A 98 23.34 -12.23 4.82
N LEU A 99 24.24 -12.47 5.78
CA LEU A 99 25.56 -13.08 5.60
C LEU A 99 25.42 -14.57 5.23
N GLY A 100 24.55 -14.89 4.26
CA GLY A 100 24.19 -16.26 3.89
C GLY A 100 24.95 -16.83 2.69
N TRP A 101 25.78 -16.04 2.01
CA TRP A 101 26.45 -16.46 0.77
C TRP A 101 27.92 -16.89 0.92
N ALA A 102 28.53 -16.75 2.10
CA ALA A 102 29.93 -17.11 2.31
C ALA A 102 30.07 -18.31 3.26
N ARG A 103 29.67 -19.52 2.83
CA ARG A 103 30.09 -20.82 3.42
C ARG A 103 29.47 -22.03 2.68
N ARG A 104 29.65 -22.13 1.36
CA ARG A 104 29.59 -23.43 0.65
C ARG A 104 30.65 -23.43 -0.43
N GLY A 105 31.79 -24.02 -0.11
CA GLY A 105 32.90 -24.13 -1.05
C GLY A 105 34.24 -24.40 -0.38
N ARG A 106 34.28 -25.24 0.66
CA ARG A 106 35.47 -25.98 1.12
C ARG A 106 35.04 -27.15 1.97
N ALA A 107 34.85 -28.31 1.35
CA ALA A 107 35.07 -29.62 1.95
C ALA A 107 35.03 -30.67 0.83
N GLN A 108 36.23 -31.16 0.51
CA GLN A 108 36.60 -32.47 -0.04
C GLN A 108 36.09 -32.84 -1.43
#